data_AF-A0A1M6TH22-F1
#
_entry.id   AF-A0A1M6TH22-F1
#
_cell.length_a   1.000
_cell.length_b   1.000
_cell.length_c   1.000
_cell.angle_alpha   90.00
_cell.angle_beta   90.00
_cell.angle_gamma   90.00
#
_symmetry.space_group_name_H-M   'P 1'
#
loop_
_entity.id
_entity.type
_entity.pdbx_description
1 polymer ?
#
loop_
_entity_poly.entity_id
_entity_poly.type
_entity_poly.pdbx_seq_one_letter_code
_entity_poly.pdbx_strand_id
1 'polypeptide(L)'
;MNLYQMSHFLEEIHDAKKNGGDIHEIIERYHRLYKYVYIYNDLCAKEILTGGGKDLSLVTNLANAALRLTGSDCISNPTLENPVVSGGYVYKDIEEDILISRRRLDEKDEPVVDRIGLEIQHVGYDAYNNRLLFYVARHVGNMLKKGDFYDKMQNVHIISFQMFDYLPWKVSKRYVHNVRLLDDEYHTFSNQQTLTIVEVNKFLTHADTDYAQDDSRLAQWLRAIDALNNNDDFSTFVNDRHFQCLQKYAEVSTFAPELFVKAGEHMKDDVEVAAYIARKEGREEERAKYEVEKEEMAAKFEARIRELEALLAQKG
;
A
#
# COMPACT_ATOMS: atom_id res chain seq x y z
N MET A 1 -16.05 -8.61 5.17
CA MET A 1 -15.30 -8.87 6.42
C MET A 1 -14.44 -7.65 6.61
N ASN A 2 -14.43 -7.07 7.80
CA ASN A 2 -13.47 -6.02 8.11
C ASN A 2 -12.09 -6.62 8.45
N LEU A 3 -11.09 -5.76 8.66
CA LEU A 3 -9.72 -6.15 8.97
C LEU A 3 -9.66 -7.16 10.13
N TYR A 4 -10.28 -6.84 11.27
CA TYR A 4 -10.24 -7.70 12.47
C TYR A 4 -10.87 -9.08 12.24
N GLN A 5 -12.00 -9.12 11.52
CA GLN A 5 -12.69 -10.38 11.18
C GLN A 5 -11.82 -11.27 10.26
N MET A 6 -11.11 -10.66 9.30
CA MET A 6 -10.18 -11.38 8.42
C MET A 6 -8.94 -11.86 9.18
N SER A 7 -8.34 -11.03 10.06
CA SER A 7 -7.21 -11.46 10.88
C SER A 7 -7.57 -12.68 11.74
N HIS A 8 -8.69 -12.62 12.48
CA HIS A 8 -9.15 -13.75 13.30
C HIS A 8 -9.47 -15.01 12.47
N PHE A 9 -10.01 -14.85 11.26
CA PHE A 9 -10.25 -15.97 10.34
C PHE A 9 -8.95 -16.70 9.95
N LEU A 10 -7.93 -15.93 9.59
CA LEU A 10 -6.63 -16.47 9.18
C LEU A 10 -5.84 -17.05 10.36
N GLU A 11 -5.96 -16.47 11.56
CA GLU A 11 -5.44 -17.03 12.82
C GLU A 11 -6.08 -18.40 13.13
N GLU A 12 -7.41 -18.54 13.04
CA GLU A 12 -8.07 -19.83 13.26
C GLU A 12 -7.65 -20.89 12.23
N ILE A 13 -7.47 -20.51 10.95
CA ILE A 13 -6.92 -21.40 9.93
C ILE A 13 -5.48 -21.81 10.27
N HIS A 14 -4.64 -20.88 10.72
CA HIS A 14 -3.26 -21.14 11.11
C HIS A 14 -3.19 -22.16 12.25
N ASP A 15 -3.94 -21.93 13.33
CA ASP A 15 -3.95 -22.80 14.50
C ASP A 15 -4.63 -24.14 14.24
N ALA A 16 -5.70 -24.19 13.43
CA ALA A 16 -6.27 -25.45 12.99
C ALA A 16 -5.26 -26.28 12.19
N LYS A 17 -4.55 -25.67 11.23
CA LYS A 17 -3.50 -26.36 10.45
C LYS A 17 -2.37 -26.88 11.35
N LYS A 18 -1.93 -26.08 12.31
CA LYS A 18 -0.85 -26.41 13.26
C LYS A 18 -1.24 -27.54 14.22
N ASN A 19 -2.50 -27.58 14.65
CA ASN A 19 -3.00 -28.52 15.67
C ASN A 19 -3.76 -29.72 15.08
N GLY A 20 -3.93 -29.81 13.76
CA GLY A 20 -4.67 -30.88 13.08
C GLY A 20 -6.20 -30.78 13.16
N GLY A 21 -6.74 -29.56 13.31
CA GLY A 21 -8.17 -29.27 13.32
C GLY A 21 -8.80 -29.19 11.92
N ASP A 22 -10.14 -29.14 11.88
CA ASP A 22 -10.90 -29.09 10.63
C ASP A 22 -10.94 -27.67 10.03
N ILE A 23 -10.03 -27.42 9.09
CA ILE A 23 -9.96 -26.18 8.32
C ILE A 23 -11.22 -25.95 7.47
N HIS A 24 -11.84 -27.02 6.95
CA HIS A 24 -13.01 -26.89 6.10
C HIS A 24 -14.24 -26.43 6.90
N GLU A 25 -14.43 -26.95 8.11
CA GLU A 25 -15.47 -26.48 9.04
C GLU A 25 -15.33 -24.97 9.33
N ILE A 26 -14.10 -24.49 9.54
CA ILE A 26 -13.81 -23.07 9.80
C ILE A 26 -14.17 -22.22 8.58
N ILE A 27 -13.69 -22.57 7.39
CA ILE A 27 -13.99 -21.85 6.14
C ILE A 27 -15.50 -21.80 5.89
N GLU A 28 -16.19 -22.93 6.03
CA GLU A 28 -17.65 -23.01 5.88
C GLU A 28 -18.41 -22.21 6.94
N ARG A 29 -17.88 -22.08 8.16
CA ARG A 29 -18.45 -21.21 9.20
C ARG A 29 -18.32 -19.74 8.80
N TYR A 30 -17.17 -19.32 8.27
CA TYR A 30 -16.98 -17.94 7.79
C TYR A 30 -17.81 -17.64 6.54
N HIS A 31 -17.99 -18.59 5.61
CA HIS A 31 -18.93 -18.49 4.48
C HIS A 31 -20.37 -18.20 4.92
N ARG A 32 -20.81 -18.76 6.06
CA ARG A 32 -22.16 -18.51 6.62
C ARG A 32 -22.28 -17.19 7.36
N LEU A 33 -21.19 -16.68 7.94
CA LEU A 33 -21.19 -15.46 8.76
C LEU A 33 -20.99 -14.18 7.94
N TYR A 34 -20.24 -14.25 6.83
CA TYR A 34 -19.82 -13.06 6.10
C TYR A 34 -20.05 -13.20 4.59
N LYS A 35 -20.65 -12.17 4.00
CA LYS A 35 -20.88 -12.12 2.55
C LYS A 35 -19.60 -11.81 1.76
N TYR A 36 -18.79 -10.88 2.25
CA TYR A 36 -17.59 -10.39 1.57
C TYR A 36 -16.31 -10.69 2.34
N VAL A 37 -15.18 -10.81 1.64
CA VAL A 37 -13.83 -10.81 2.26
C VAL A 37 -13.43 -9.40 2.71
N TYR A 38 -12.23 -9.25 3.28
CA TYR A 38 -11.59 -7.95 3.48
C TYR A 38 -10.72 -7.67 2.25
N ILE A 39 -11.14 -6.72 1.41
CA ILE A 39 -10.57 -6.50 0.08
C ILE A 39 -9.11 -6.06 0.16
N TYR A 40 -8.73 -5.29 1.18
CA TYR A 40 -7.35 -4.82 1.35
C TYR A 40 -6.39 -5.89 1.87
N ASN A 41 -6.85 -7.07 2.31
CA ASN A 41 -5.91 -8.19 2.51
C ASN A 41 -5.21 -8.48 1.18
N ASP A 42 -3.88 -8.54 1.19
CA ASP A 42 -3.05 -8.65 0.00
C ASP A 42 -3.53 -9.75 -0.98
N LEU A 43 -3.66 -10.99 -0.50
CA LEU A 43 -4.11 -12.11 -1.31
C LEU A 43 -5.51 -11.88 -1.89
N CYS A 44 -6.40 -11.26 -1.11
CA CYS A 44 -7.75 -10.92 -1.55
C CYS A 44 -7.72 -9.85 -2.65
N ALA A 45 -6.93 -8.79 -2.49
CA ALA A 45 -6.78 -7.75 -3.50
C ALA A 45 -6.22 -8.31 -4.81
N LYS A 46 -5.20 -9.17 -4.74
CA LYS A 46 -4.60 -9.85 -5.90
C LYS A 46 -5.64 -10.68 -6.68
N GLU A 47 -6.45 -11.48 -6.00
CA GLU A 47 -7.51 -12.29 -6.64
C GLU A 47 -8.64 -11.39 -7.21
N ILE A 48 -9.12 -10.41 -6.43
CA ILE A 48 -10.24 -9.53 -6.80
C ILE A 48 -9.89 -8.63 -7.97
N LEU A 49 -8.81 -7.84 -7.85
CA LEU A 49 -8.50 -6.78 -8.81
C LEU A 49 -8.00 -7.30 -10.16
N THR A 50 -7.54 -8.56 -10.22
CA THR A 50 -7.15 -9.25 -11.45
C THR A 50 -8.20 -10.27 -11.95
N GLY A 51 -9.29 -10.49 -11.21
CA GLY A 51 -10.29 -11.52 -11.49
C GLY A 51 -9.67 -12.92 -11.59
N GLY A 52 -8.77 -13.28 -10.68
CA GLY A 52 -7.97 -14.50 -10.74
C GLY A 52 -7.10 -14.59 -12.00
N GLY A 53 -6.50 -13.46 -12.40
CA GLY A 53 -5.71 -13.29 -13.62
C GLY A 53 -6.50 -13.27 -14.94
N LYS A 54 -7.84 -13.25 -14.91
CA LYS A 54 -8.71 -13.35 -16.12
C LYS A 54 -9.37 -12.03 -16.51
N ASP A 55 -9.50 -11.08 -15.58
CA ASP A 55 -10.18 -9.80 -15.81
C ASP A 55 -9.39 -8.67 -15.16
N LEU A 56 -8.56 -8.00 -15.96
CA LEU A 56 -7.75 -6.86 -15.50
C LEU A 56 -8.53 -5.54 -15.49
N SER A 57 -9.84 -5.53 -15.77
CA SER A 57 -10.61 -4.27 -15.85
C SER A 57 -10.65 -3.50 -14.53
N LEU A 58 -10.69 -4.21 -13.39
CA LEU A 58 -10.71 -3.61 -12.06
C LEU A 58 -9.37 -2.94 -11.73
N VAL A 59 -8.25 -3.68 -11.77
CA VAL A 59 -6.90 -3.12 -11.55
C VAL A 59 -6.61 -1.97 -12.53
N THR A 60 -7.03 -2.08 -13.79
CA THR A 60 -6.86 -1.02 -14.80
C THR A 60 -7.64 0.25 -14.45
N ASN A 61 -8.91 0.11 -14.04
CA ASN A 61 -9.74 1.26 -13.68
C ASN A 61 -9.25 1.94 -12.39
N LEU A 62 -8.82 1.15 -11.40
CA LEU A 62 -8.24 1.66 -10.16
C LEU A 62 -6.89 2.36 -10.40
N ALA A 63 -6.00 1.77 -11.22
CA ALA A 63 -4.72 2.37 -11.57
C ALA A 63 -4.88 3.70 -12.32
N ASN A 64 -5.79 3.76 -13.30
CA ASN A 64 -6.14 4.99 -14.00
C ASN A 64 -6.68 6.06 -13.03
N ALA A 65 -7.51 5.67 -12.06
CA ALA A 65 -8.06 6.58 -11.06
C ALA A 65 -6.98 7.14 -10.12
N ALA A 66 -6.08 6.30 -9.63
CA ALA A 66 -4.97 6.69 -8.74
C ALA A 66 -3.96 7.60 -9.46
N LEU A 67 -3.58 7.27 -10.69
CA LEU A 67 -2.67 8.06 -11.53
C LEU A 67 -3.35 9.29 -12.17
N ARG A 68 -4.68 9.44 -12.02
CA ARG A 68 -5.51 10.50 -12.60
C ARG A 68 -5.43 10.58 -14.14
N LEU A 69 -5.28 9.44 -14.79
CA LEU A 69 -5.20 9.34 -16.26
C LEU A 69 -6.60 9.45 -16.88
N THR A 70 -6.72 10.22 -17.95
CA THR A 70 -7.99 10.46 -18.65
C THR A 70 -7.82 10.41 -20.17
N GLY A 71 -8.91 10.16 -20.92
CA GLY A 71 -8.89 10.19 -22.38
C GLY A 71 -7.89 9.19 -23.01
N SER A 72 -7.00 9.69 -23.87
CA SER A 72 -5.92 8.94 -24.53
C SER A 72 -4.87 8.39 -23.56
N ASP A 73 -4.73 9.02 -22.39
CA ASP A 73 -3.62 8.75 -21.48
C ASP A 73 -3.91 7.51 -20.62
N CYS A 74 -5.19 7.13 -20.51
CA CYS A 74 -5.63 5.94 -19.80
C CYS A 74 -4.89 4.67 -20.25
N ILE A 75 -4.46 3.89 -19.27
CA ILE A 75 -4.06 2.50 -19.45
C ILE A 75 -5.24 1.73 -20.02
N SER A 76 -4.99 1.00 -21.12
CA SER A 76 -5.96 0.20 -21.84
C SER A 76 -5.29 -1.10 -22.29
N ASN A 77 -6.00 -2.22 -22.19
CA ASN A 77 -5.51 -3.56 -22.56
C ASN A 77 -4.12 -3.91 -21.97
N PRO A 78 -3.90 -3.77 -20.65
CA PRO A 78 -2.62 -4.14 -20.06
C PRO A 78 -2.42 -5.66 -20.05
N THR A 79 -1.18 -6.08 -19.85
CA THR A 79 -0.80 -7.49 -19.58
C THR A 79 -0.43 -7.63 -18.11
N LEU A 80 -0.75 -8.77 -17.49
CA LEU A 80 -0.33 -9.07 -16.12
C LEU A 80 1.08 -9.67 -16.14
N GLU A 81 2.05 -8.99 -15.52
CA GLU A 81 3.43 -9.48 -15.39
C GLU A 81 3.59 -10.37 -14.15
N ASN A 82 2.79 -10.10 -13.12
CA ASN A 82 2.72 -10.85 -11.86
C ASN A 82 1.39 -10.60 -11.12
N PRO A 83 1.09 -11.33 -10.04
CA PRO A 83 1.33 -12.75 -9.82
C PRO A 83 0.24 -13.59 -10.53
N VAL A 84 0.28 -14.92 -10.38
CA VAL A 84 -0.90 -15.75 -10.63
C VAL A 84 -1.48 -16.15 -9.27
N VAL A 85 -2.73 -15.75 -9.01
CA VAL A 85 -3.58 -16.21 -7.89
C VAL A 85 -4.65 -17.17 -8.43
N SER A 86 -5.24 -18.01 -7.57
CA SER A 86 -5.06 -19.43 -7.86
C SER A 86 -5.79 -20.52 -7.09
N GLY A 87 -5.83 -21.67 -7.78
CA GLY A 87 -5.35 -22.97 -7.27
C GLY A 87 -3.99 -23.44 -7.83
N GLY A 88 -3.21 -22.63 -8.57
CA GLY A 88 -1.90 -22.98 -9.16
C GLY A 88 -0.88 -21.82 -9.23
N TYR A 89 -0.56 -21.24 -8.07
CA TYR A 89 0.07 -19.92 -7.86
C TYR A 89 1.44 -19.69 -8.52
N VAL A 90 1.74 -18.42 -8.84
CA VAL A 90 3.12 -17.94 -9.03
C VAL A 90 3.47 -16.92 -7.95
N TYR A 91 4.02 -17.44 -6.85
CA TYR A 91 4.99 -16.72 -6.03
C TYR A 91 6.27 -16.56 -6.86
N LYS A 92 6.60 -15.32 -7.21
CA LYS A 92 7.99 -14.88 -7.39
C LYS A 92 8.24 -13.86 -6.30
N ASP A 93 9.51 -13.65 -5.91
CA ASP A 93 9.96 -12.44 -5.23
C ASP A 93 9.88 -11.25 -6.19
N ILE A 94 8.66 -10.91 -6.54
CA ILE A 94 8.23 -9.65 -7.11
C ILE A 94 8.09 -8.66 -5.97
N GLU A 95 8.33 -7.40 -6.30
CA GLU A 95 8.32 -6.33 -5.31
C GLU A 95 6.88 -5.94 -4.99
N GLU A 96 6.06 -5.78 -6.03
CA GLU A 96 4.69 -5.31 -5.93
C GLU A 96 3.65 -6.42 -5.93
N ASP A 97 2.55 -6.14 -5.23
CA ASP A 97 1.41 -7.02 -5.13
C ASP A 97 0.73 -7.30 -6.47
N ILE A 98 0.62 -6.28 -7.34
CA ILE A 98 0.13 -6.46 -8.71
C ILE A 98 0.94 -5.58 -9.66
N LEU A 99 1.61 -6.20 -10.63
CA LEU A 99 2.35 -5.53 -11.70
C LEU A 99 1.65 -5.78 -13.03
N ILE A 100 1.12 -4.72 -13.61
CA ILE A 100 0.62 -4.72 -14.98
C ILE A 100 1.56 -3.93 -15.90
N SER A 101 1.62 -4.32 -17.16
CA SER A 101 2.37 -3.63 -18.20
C SER A 101 1.45 -3.11 -19.30
N ARG A 102 1.72 -1.90 -19.80
CA ARG A 102 1.00 -1.27 -20.91
C ARG A 102 1.94 -1.11 -22.09
N ARG A 103 1.68 -1.81 -23.19
CA ARG A 103 2.37 -1.54 -24.46
C ARG A 103 1.76 -0.32 -25.14
N ARG A 104 2.60 0.63 -25.54
CA ARG A 104 2.25 1.78 -26.38
C ARG A 104 3.35 2.01 -27.42
N LEU A 105 3.13 2.97 -28.32
CA LEU A 105 4.19 3.47 -29.19
C LEU A 105 4.82 4.73 -28.59
N ASP A 106 6.08 5.00 -28.94
CA ASP A 106 6.74 6.28 -28.70
C ASP A 106 6.56 7.26 -29.87
N GLU A 107 7.26 8.40 -29.85
CA GLU A 107 7.21 9.43 -30.91
C GLU A 107 7.78 8.96 -32.27
N LYS A 108 8.41 7.78 -32.33
CA LYS A 108 9.03 7.18 -33.51
C LYS A 108 8.27 5.94 -34.01
N ASP A 109 7.05 5.71 -33.51
CA ASP A 109 6.25 4.48 -33.69
C ASP A 109 6.92 3.19 -33.16
N GLU A 110 7.91 3.29 -32.26
CA GLU A 110 8.58 2.13 -31.67
C GLU A 110 7.85 1.64 -30.40
N PRO A 111 7.75 0.31 -30.16
CA PRO A 111 6.97 -0.23 -29.07
C PRO A 111 7.69 -0.12 -27.71
N VAL A 112 7.16 0.72 -26.83
CA VAL A 112 7.58 0.85 -25.43
C VAL A 112 6.55 0.24 -24.47
N VAL A 113 6.99 -0.14 -23.27
CA VAL A 113 6.17 -0.87 -22.29
C VAL A 113 6.20 -0.16 -20.94
N ASP A 114 5.19 0.65 -20.64
CA ASP A 114 5.07 1.27 -19.32
C ASP A 114 4.78 0.18 -18.27
N ARG A 115 5.37 0.29 -17.08
CA ARG A 115 5.12 -0.61 -15.93
C ARG A 115 4.31 0.10 -14.87
N ILE A 116 3.28 -0.59 -14.36
CA ILE A 116 2.40 -0.08 -13.30
C ILE A 116 2.29 -1.13 -12.20
N GLY A 117 2.98 -0.87 -11.09
CA GLY A 117 2.93 -1.67 -9.87
C GLY A 117 1.92 -1.11 -8.88
N LEU A 118 1.15 -1.98 -8.24
CA LEU A 118 0.24 -1.67 -7.13
C LEU A 118 0.69 -2.41 -5.87
N GLU A 119 0.59 -1.71 -4.76
CA GLU A 119 1.06 -2.09 -3.42
C GLU A 119 -0.05 -1.83 -2.41
N ILE A 120 -0.29 -2.76 -1.47
CA ILE A 120 -1.23 -2.55 -0.35
C ILE A 120 -0.52 -2.84 0.98
N GLN A 121 -0.24 -1.78 1.73
CA GLN A 121 0.55 -1.87 2.96
C GLN A 121 -0.28 -1.43 4.18
N HIS A 122 -0.42 -2.32 5.15
CA HIS A 122 -1.13 -2.05 6.40
C HIS A 122 -0.24 -1.38 7.45
N VAL A 123 1.05 -1.73 7.46
CA VAL A 123 1.98 -1.35 8.52
C VAL A 123 3.00 -0.35 7.98
N GLY A 124 2.93 0.88 8.49
CA GLY A 124 3.87 1.95 8.18
C GLY A 124 5.09 1.92 9.09
N TYR A 125 6.27 1.93 8.50
CA TYR A 125 7.57 2.11 9.19
C TYR A 125 8.54 2.79 8.24
N ASP A 126 9.54 3.53 8.73
CA ASP A 126 10.40 4.42 7.91
C ASP A 126 11.02 3.72 6.69
N ALA A 127 11.37 2.44 6.83
CA ALA A 127 11.97 1.66 5.76
C ALA A 127 10.98 1.25 4.65
N TYR A 128 9.67 1.45 4.81
CA TYR A 128 8.70 1.27 3.73
C TYR A 128 8.88 2.29 2.59
N ASN A 129 9.20 3.55 2.92
CA ASN A 129 9.55 4.54 1.90
C ASN A 129 10.83 4.13 1.14
N ASN A 130 11.79 3.51 1.82
CA ASN A 130 12.99 2.95 1.20
C ASN A 130 12.68 1.69 0.35
N ARG A 131 11.69 0.87 0.75
CA ARG A 131 11.17 -0.24 -0.05
C ARG A 131 10.58 0.26 -1.37
N LEU A 132 9.71 1.26 -1.33
CA LEU A 132 9.14 1.89 -2.53
C LEU A 132 10.23 2.50 -3.45
N LEU A 133 11.26 3.13 -2.89
CA LEU A 133 12.41 3.63 -3.66
C LEU A 133 13.23 2.49 -4.29
N PHE A 134 13.47 1.41 -3.54
CA PHE A 134 14.17 0.21 -4.03
C PHE A 134 13.41 -0.41 -5.21
N TYR A 135 12.08 -0.47 -5.13
CA TYR A 135 11.21 -1.01 -6.17
C TYR A 135 11.30 -0.22 -7.48
N VAL A 136 11.21 1.11 -7.39
CA VAL A 136 11.44 2.00 -8.54
C VAL A 136 12.83 1.75 -9.13
N ALA A 137 13.88 1.66 -8.31
CA ALA A 137 15.25 1.44 -8.77
C ALA A 137 15.47 0.07 -9.44
N ARG A 138 14.90 -1.02 -8.88
CA ARG A 138 14.98 -2.37 -9.45
C ARG A 138 14.14 -2.51 -10.71
N HIS A 139 13.00 -1.82 -10.83
CA HIS A 139 12.30 -1.74 -12.11
C HIS A 139 13.12 -1.04 -13.17
N VAL A 140 13.61 0.17 -12.89
CA VAL A 140 14.47 0.97 -13.79
C VAL A 140 15.68 0.18 -14.26
N GLY A 141 16.40 -0.49 -13.35
CA GLY A 141 17.57 -1.31 -13.68
C GLY A 141 17.26 -2.52 -14.57
N ASN A 142 16.02 -3.01 -14.55
CA ASN A 142 15.57 -4.17 -15.34
C ASN A 142 14.95 -3.80 -16.71
N MET A 143 14.76 -2.51 -17.04
CA MET A 143 14.08 -2.11 -18.29
C MET A 143 14.97 -2.20 -19.53
N LEU A 144 16.26 -1.88 -19.37
CA LEU A 144 17.22 -1.77 -20.48
C LEU A 144 18.07 -3.04 -20.57
N LYS A 145 18.22 -3.60 -21.77
CA LYS A 145 19.14 -4.72 -22.01
C LYS A 145 20.53 -4.20 -22.30
N LYS A 146 21.55 -5.05 -22.13
CA LYS A 146 22.93 -4.71 -22.50
C LYS A 146 23.00 -4.37 -24.00
N GLY A 147 23.32 -3.11 -24.29
CA GLY A 147 23.39 -2.57 -25.66
C GLY A 147 22.18 -1.72 -26.08
N ASP A 148 21.13 -1.63 -25.26
CA ASP A 148 20.11 -0.59 -25.43
C ASP A 148 20.66 0.80 -25.06
N PHE A 149 20.09 1.82 -25.66
CA PHE A 149 20.35 3.23 -25.34
C PHE A 149 19.27 3.74 -24.37
N TYR A 150 19.60 4.76 -23.58
CA TYR A 150 18.74 5.25 -22.49
C TYR A 150 17.44 5.93 -22.96
N ASP A 151 17.29 6.25 -24.25
CA ASP A 151 16.05 6.78 -24.82
C ASP A 151 14.92 5.73 -24.88
N LYS A 152 15.26 4.44 -24.77
CA LYS A 152 14.29 3.33 -24.63
C LYS A 152 13.80 3.12 -23.20
N MET A 153 14.20 3.96 -22.25
CA MET A 153 13.74 3.86 -20.87
C MET A 153 12.21 4.04 -20.83
N GLN A 154 11.55 3.19 -20.05
CA GLN A 154 10.09 3.11 -20.00
C GLN A 154 9.56 3.82 -18.75
N ASN A 155 8.27 4.19 -18.74
CA ASN A 155 7.67 4.75 -17.53
C ASN A 155 7.51 3.68 -16.45
N VAL A 156 7.83 4.04 -15.21
CA VAL A 156 7.53 3.27 -14.00
C VAL A 156 6.54 4.05 -13.14
N HIS A 157 5.38 3.46 -12.91
CA HIS A 157 4.37 3.95 -11.98
C HIS A 157 4.25 2.95 -10.82
N ILE A 158 4.58 3.37 -9.60
CA ILE A 158 4.30 2.56 -8.39
C ILE A 158 3.17 3.25 -7.64
N ILE A 159 2.13 2.50 -7.30
CA ILE A 159 0.92 3.01 -6.63
C ILE A 159 0.79 2.30 -5.29
N SER A 160 1.04 3.03 -4.19
CA SER A 160 1.04 2.50 -2.82
C SER A 160 -0.24 2.92 -2.09
N PHE A 161 -1.13 1.96 -1.84
CA PHE A 161 -2.31 2.13 -0.99
C PHE A 161 -1.93 1.81 0.46
N GLN A 162 -1.99 2.81 1.34
CA GLN A 162 -1.47 2.75 2.69
C GLN A 162 -2.60 2.85 3.72
N MET A 163 -2.66 1.92 4.67
CA MET A 163 -3.61 1.98 5.81
C MET A 163 -3.07 2.83 6.98
N PHE A 164 -2.14 3.74 6.68
CA PHE A 164 -1.49 4.65 7.62
C PHE A 164 -1.17 5.98 6.92
N ASP A 165 -0.81 6.99 7.70
CA ASP A 165 -0.42 8.31 7.20
C ASP A 165 1.05 8.32 6.75
N TYR A 166 1.29 8.57 5.46
CA TYR A 166 2.61 8.93 4.90
C TYR A 166 3.07 10.30 5.41
N LEU A 167 2.14 11.26 5.50
CA LEU A 167 2.35 12.54 6.16
C LEU A 167 1.25 12.75 7.20
N PRO A 168 1.56 13.07 8.46
CA PRO A 168 0.52 13.29 9.48
C PRO A 168 -0.52 14.32 9.03
N TRP A 169 -1.79 14.11 9.36
CA TRP A 169 -2.90 15.04 9.07
C TRP A 169 -2.58 16.54 9.28
N LYS A 170 -1.89 16.87 10.39
CA LYS A 170 -1.45 18.24 10.73
C LYS A 170 -0.45 18.87 9.74
N VAL A 171 0.25 18.04 8.97
CA VAL A 171 1.22 18.44 7.93
C VAL A 171 0.56 18.46 6.56
N SER A 172 -0.28 17.46 6.24
CA SER A 172 -1.02 17.43 4.98
C SER A 172 -2.39 16.75 5.10
N LYS A 173 -3.44 17.52 4.76
CA LYS A 173 -4.80 17.04 4.52
C LYS A 173 -5.01 16.43 3.12
N ARG A 174 -3.95 16.23 2.31
CA ARG A 174 -4.08 15.41 1.10
C ARG A 174 -4.01 13.95 1.52
N TYR A 175 -4.75 13.10 0.81
CA TYR A 175 -4.64 11.64 0.89
C TYR A 175 -3.97 11.04 -0.35
N VAL A 176 -3.60 11.88 -1.34
CA VAL A 176 -2.87 11.47 -2.56
C VAL A 176 -1.62 12.32 -2.72
N HIS A 177 -0.47 11.67 -2.87
CA HIS A 177 0.84 12.30 -3.04
C HIS A 177 1.58 11.71 -4.23
N ASN A 178 2.08 12.56 -5.13
CA ASN A 178 2.98 12.15 -6.19
C ASN A 178 4.41 12.50 -5.78
N VAL A 179 5.25 11.49 -5.56
CA VAL A 179 6.66 11.62 -5.23
C VAL A 179 7.48 11.46 -6.51
N ARG A 180 8.42 12.39 -6.74
CA ARG A 180 9.27 12.48 -7.92
C ARG A 180 10.67 12.89 -7.52
N LEU A 181 11.66 12.53 -8.34
CA LEU A 181 13.03 13.03 -8.20
C LEU A 181 13.12 14.46 -8.72
N LEU A 182 13.62 15.36 -7.87
CA LEU A 182 13.84 16.78 -8.18
C LEU A 182 15.33 17.11 -8.08
N ASP A 183 15.75 18.18 -8.76
CA ASP A 183 17.03 18.86 -8.47
C ASP A 183 16.91 19.78 -7.23
N ASP A 184 18.01 20.46 -6.88
CA ASP A 184 18.06 21.41 -5.76
C ASP A 184 17.32 22.74 -6.04
N GLU A 185 16.96 23.00 -7.30
CA GLU A 185 16.10 24.11 -7.74
C GLU A 185 14.61 23.68 -7.87
N TYR A 186 14.26 22.45 -7.45
CA TYR A 186 12.92 21.83 -7.49
C TYR A 186 12.36 21.52 -8.90
N HIS A 187 13.19 21.51 -9.94
CA HIS A 187 12.78 21.01 -11.25
C HIS A 187 12.68 19.48 -11.25
N THR A 188 11.76 18.92 -12.04
CA THR A 188 11.64 17.46 -12.20
C THR A 188 12.81 16.91 -13.01
N PHE A 189 13.66 16.09 -12.37
CA PHE A 189 14.85 15.51 -12.99
C PHE A 189 14.51 14.51 -14.11
N SER A 190 13.44 13.74 -13.93
CA SER A 190 12.90 12.84 -14.97
C SER A 190 11.40 12.62 -14.77
N ASN A 191 10.67 12.52 -15.88
CA ASN A 191 9.25 12.17 -15.91
C ASN A 191 8.98 10.66 -16.02
N GLN A 192 10.02 9.84 -16.23
CA GLN A 192 9.90 8.39 -16.45
C GLN A 192 9.54 7.60 -15.18
N GLN A 193 9.46 8.25 -14.02
CA GLN A 193 9.16 7.60 -12.75
C GLN A 193 8.12 8.44 -12.00
N THR A 194 7.11 7.81 -11.43
CA THR A 194 6.22 8.44 -10.44
C THR A 194 5.79 7.41 -9.42
N LEU A 195 6.07 7.71 -8.15
CA LEU A 195 5.50 7.00 -7.01
C LEU A 195 4.25 7.76 -6.56
N THR A 196 3.09 7.12 -6.64
CA THR A 196 1.81 7.65 -6.19
C THR A 196 1.42 6.97 -4.88
N ILE A 197 1.36 7.75 -3.81
CA ILE A 197 0.93 7.29 -2.49
C ILE A 197 -0.54 7.67 -2.29
N VAL A 198 -1.35 6.71 -1.86
CA VAL A 198 -2.78 6.86 -1.53
C VAL A 198 -2.96 6.44 -0.06
N GLU A 199 -3.13 7.41 0.83
CA GLU A 199 -3.35 7.21 2.27
C GLU A 199 -4.83 6.86 2.51
N VAL A 200 -5.16 5.57 2.35
CA VAL A 200 -6.53 5.04 2.46
C VAL A 200 -7.11 5.32 3.83
N ASN A 201 -6.37 5.05 4.92
CA ASN A 201 -6.87 5.26 6.28
C ASN A 201 -7.21 6.74 6.54
N LYS A 202 -6.37 7.66 6.03
CA LYS A 202 -6.62 9.10 6.11
C LYS A 202 -7.89 9.49 5.36
N PHE A 203 -8.08 8.98 4.14
CA PHE A 203 -9.29 9.22 3.36
C PHE A 203 -10.55 8.73 4.12
N LEU A 204 -10.54 7.50 4.62
CA LEU A 204 -11.71 6.89 5.27
C LEU A 204 -12.04 7.56 6.61
N THR A 205 -11.03 7.89 7.42
CA THR A 205 -11.21 8.60 8.71
C THR A 205 -11.88 9.98 8.54
N HIS A 206 -11.76 10.60 7.37
CA HIS A 206 -12.29 11.93 7.05
C HIS A 206 -13.29 11.92 5.87
N ALA A 207 -13.84 10.75 5.53
CA ALA A 207 -14.69 10.55 4.35
C ALA A 207 -15.97 11.41 4.41
N ASP A 208 -16.57 11.53 5.59
CA ASP A 208 -17.80 12.30 5.84
C ASP A 208 -17.54 13.77 6.25
N THR A 209 -16.28 14.17 6.41
CA THR A 209 -15.91 15.56 6.78
C THR A 209 -15.21 16.28 5.63
N ASP A 210 -13.89 16.15 5.54
CA ASP A 210 -13.03 16.93 4.66
C ASP A 210 -13.09 16.41 3.22
N TYR A 211 -13.50 15.16 3.02
CA TYR A 211 -13.63 14.51 1.72
C TYR A 211 -15.07 14.22 1.30
N ALA A 212 -16.09 14.71 2.03
CA ALA A 212 -17.50 14.41 1.74
C ALA A 212 -17.94 14.80 0.31
N GLN A 213 -17.29 15.82 -0.26
CA GLN A 213 -17.55 16.34 -1.60
C GLN A 213 -16.53 15.88 -2.65
N ASP A 214 -15.59 14.99 -2.31
CA ASP A 214 -14.71 14.37 -3.31
C ASP A 214 -15.51 13.31 -4.09
N ASP A 215 -15.81 13.61 -5.34
CA ASP A 215 -16.53 12.77 -6.30
C ASP A 215 -15.59 12.07 -7.28
N SER A 216 -14.28 12.22 -7.12
CA SER A 216 -13.27 11.67 -8.03
C SER A 216 -13.37 10.15 -8.12
N ARG A 217 -12.93 9.58 -9.25
CA ARG A 217 -13.01 8.13 -9.45
C ARG A 217 -12.24 7.35 -8.38
N LEU A 218 -11.17 7.92 -7.82
CA LEU A 218 -10.43 7.31 -6.72
C LEU A 218 -11.24 7.33 -5.42
N ALA A 219 -11.85 8.46 -5.06
CA ALA A 219 -12.73 8.56 -3.89
C ALA A 219 -13.93 7.59 -3.98
N GLN A 220 -14.52 7.42 -5.18
CA GLN A 220 -15.55 6.40 -5.42
C GLN A 220 -15.03 4.98 -5.16
N TRP A 221 -13.82 4.64 -5.65
CA TRP A 221 -13.17 3.35 -5.39
C TRP A 221 -12.94 3.10 -3.90
N LEU A 222 -12.42 4.08 -3.17
CA LEU A 222 -12.14 3.94 -1.73
C LEU A 222 -13.43 3.74 -0.93
N ARG A 223 -14.49 4.53 -1.19
CA ARG A 223 -15.81 4.35 -0.53
C ARG A 223 -16.47 3.02 -0.90
N ALA A 224 -16.39 2.59 -2.16
CA ALA A 224 -16.96 1.31 -2.60
C ALA A 224 -16.26 0.11 -1.92
N ILE A 225 -14.93 0.14 -1.80
CA ILE A 225 -14.18 -0.90 -1.09
C ILE A 225 -14.53 -0.90 0.40
N ASP A 226 -14.59 0.27 1.04
CA ASP A 226 -14.92 0.39 2.46
C ASP A 226 -16.32 -0.13 2.79
N ALA A 227 -17.33 0.22 1.99
CA ALA A 227 -18.70 -0.29 2.13
C ALA A 227 -18.76 -1.83 2.07
N LEU A 228 -17.97 -2.48 1.20
CA LEU A 228 -17.90 -3.95 1.13
C LEU A 228 -17.14 -4.57 2.32
N ASN A 229 -16.07 -3.92 2.79
CA ASN A 229 -15.31 -4.36 3.95
C ASN A 229 -16.18 -4.34 5.22
N ASN A 230 -16.90 -3.24 5.45
CA ASN A 230 -17.74 -3.02 6.62
C ASN A 230 -19.16 -3.63 6.47
N ASN A 231 -19.53 -4.05 5.26
CA ASN A 231 -20.83 -4.64 4.92
C ASN A 231 -22.00 -3.62 5.01
N ASP A 232 -21.70 -2.36 4.69
CA ASP A 232 -22.59 -1.20 4.68
C ASP A 232 -23.36 -1.06 3.34
N ASP A 233 -24.11 0.04 3.18
CA ASP A 233 -24.90 0.28 1.98
C ASP A 233 -24.06 0.51 0.72
N PHE A 234 -24.15 -0.43 -0.21
CA PHE A 234 -23.51 -0.38 -1.52
C PHE A 234 -24.40 0.24 -2.62
N SER A 235 -25.65 0.65 -2.30
CA SER A 235 -26.67 1.08 -3.26
C SER A 235 -26.21 2.17 -4.24
N THR A 236 -25.36 3.09 -3.78
CA THR A 236 -24.82 4.19 -4.60
C THR A 236 -23.93 3.69 -5.75
N PHE A 237 -23.31 2.52 -5.60
CA PHE A 237 -22.34 1.97 -6.55
C PHE A 237 -22.93 0.93 -7.52
N VAL A 238 -24.14 0.42 -7.28
CA VAL A 238 -24.72 -0.73 -8.02
C VAL A 238 -24.94 -0.48 -9.52
N ASN A 239 -24.92 0.77 -9.97
CA ASN A 239 -25.08 1.12 -11.39
C ASN A 239 -23.76 1.17 -12.16
N ASP A 240 -22.61 1.13 -11.49
CA ASP A 240 -21.30 1.09 -12.15
C ASP A 240 -20.84 -0.35 -12.37
N ARG A 241 -20.52 -0.69 -13.62
CA ARG A 241 -20.08 -2.04 -13.99
C ARG A 241 -18.81 -2.51 -13.26
N HIS A 242 -17.87 -1.62 -12.96
CA HIS A 242 -16.65 -2.00 -12.23
C HIS A 242 -16.98 -2.32 -10.77
N PHE A 243 -17.88 -1.55 -10.15
CA PHE A 243 -18.30 -1.79 -8.77
C PHE A 243 -19.23 -3.01 -8.63
N GLN A 244 -20.05 -3.32 -9.64
CA GLN A 244 -20.75 -4.61 -9.75
C GLN A 244 -19.76 -5.79 -9.80
N CYS A 245 -18.72 -5.70 -10.64
CA CYS A 245 -17.68 -6.73 -10.71
C CYS A 245 -16.88 -6.85 -9.40
N LEU A 246 -16.52 -5.72 -8.78
CA LEU A 246 -15.86 -5.66 -7.48
C LEU A 246 -16.68 -6.37 -6.40
N GLN A 247 -17.96 -6.01 -6.27
CA GLN A 247 -18.87 -6.62 -5.31
C GLN A 247 -18.97 -8.13 -5.49
N LYS A 248 -19.06 -8.60 -6.74
CA LYS A 248 -19.12 -10.03 -7.08
C LYS A 248 -17.82 -10.77 -6.73
N TYR A 249 -16.66 -10.23 -7.10
CA TYR A 249 -15.37 -10.88 -6.84
C TYR A 249 -14.96 -10.81 -5.35
N ALA A 250 -15.53 -9.88 -4.59
CA ALA A 250 -15.33 -9.79 -3.14
C ALA A 250 -16.17 -10.79 -2.34
N GLU A 251 -17.12 -11.52 -2.93
CA GLU A 251 -17.95 -12.50 -2.19
C GLU A 251 -17.07 -13.66 -1.67
N VAL A 252 -17.18 -14.04 -0.40
CA VAL A 252 -16.28 -15.08 0.18
C VAL A 252 -16.39 -16.40 -0.60
N SER A 253 -17.59 -16.72 -1.10
CA SER A 253 -17.86 -17.90 -1.92
C SER A 253 -17.19 -17.93 -3.30
N THR A 254 -16.58 -16.84 -3.78
CA THR A 254 -15.77 -16.88 -5.02
C THR A 254 -14.33 -17.32 -4.79
N PHE A 255 -13.89 -17.44 -3.54
CA PHE A 255 -12.53 -17.84 -3.18
C PHE A 255 -12.39 -19.36 -3.07
N ALA A 256 -11.35 -19.91 -3.70
CA ALA A 256 -10.92 -21.28 -3.45
C ALA A 256 -10.42 -21.43 -2.00
N PRO A 257 -10.86 -22.45 -1.22
CA PRO A 257 -10.44 -22.65 0.18
C PRO A 257 -8.92 -22.61 0.40
N GLU A 258 -8.15 -23.10 -0.58
CA GLU A 258 -6.69 -23.15 -0.57
C GLU A 258 -6.04 -21.75 -0.48
N LEU A 259 -6.74 -20.69 -0.91
CA LEU A 259 -6.31 -19.29 -0.76
C LEU A 259 -6.18 -18.94 0.73
N PHE A 260 -7.23 -19.20 1.50
CA PHE A 260 -7.25 -18.86 2.93
C PHE A 260 -6.26 -19.70 3.72
N VAL A 261 -6.06 -20.98 3.34
CA VAL A 261 -5.02 -21.84 3.94
C VAL A 261 -3.63 -21.22 3.76
N LYS A 262 -3.30 -20.73 2.56
CA LYS A 262 -2.02 -20.06 2.32
C LYS A 262 -1.90 -18.72 3.03
N ALA A 263 -2.94 -17.90 3.05
CA ALA A 263 -2.93 -16.65 3.79
C ALA A 263 -2.63 -16.88 5.29
N GLY A 264 -3.24 -17.91 5.90
CA GLY A 264 -2.94 -18.31 7.27
C GLY A 264 -1.51 -18.84 7.47
N GLU A 265 -0.88 -19.48 6.47
CA GLU A 265 0.53 -19.89 6.56
C GLU A 265 1.49 -18.70 6.64
N HIS A 266 1.23 -17.64 5.87
CA HIS A 266 2.12 -16.47 5.73
C HIS A 266 2.00 -15.43 6.85
N MET A 267 0.99 -15.53 7.74
CA MET A 267 0.88 -14.67 8.94
C MET A 267 2.09 -14.70 9.90
N LYS A 268 3.05 -15.63 9.71
CA LYS A 268 4.30 -15.64 10.49
C LYS A 268 5.21 -14.46 10.20
N ASP A 269 5.19 -13.92 8.98
CA ASP A 269 6.08 -12.83 8.59
C ASP A 269 5.71 -11.52 9.33
N ASP A 270 4.43 -11.34 9.66
CA ASP A 270 3.94 -10.21 10.49
C ASP A 270 4.57 -10.20 11.89
N VAL A 271 4.92 -11.36 12.45
CA VAL A 271 5.60 -11.45 13.76
C VAL A 271 7.04 -10.94 13.67
N GLU A 272 7.75 -11.24 12.57
CA GLU A 272 9.11 -10.74 12.35
C GLU A 272 9.13 -9.23 12.05
N VAL A 273 8.15 -8.74 11.28
CA VAL A 273 7.94 -7.31 11.02
C VAL A 273 7.55 -6.56 12.29
N ALA A 274 6.60 -7.06 13.08
CA ALA A 274 6.25 -6.48 14.38
C ALA A 274 7.44 -6.49 15.35
N ALA A 275 8.23 -7.57 15.39
CA ALA A 275 9.45 -7.63 16.19
C ALA A 275 10.55 -6.68 15.67
N TYR A 276 10.63 -6.41 14.37
CA TYR A 276 11.50 -5.36 13.83
C TYR A 276 11.05 -3.95 14.26
N ILE A 277 9.74 -3.67 14.18
CA ILE A 277 9.13 -2.39 14.56
C ILE A 277 9.33 -2.13 16.05
N ALA A 278 8.96 -3.06 16.93
CA ALA A 278 9.17 -2.94 18.37
C ALA A 278 10.65 -2.71 18.74
N ARG A 279 11.58 -3.37 18.02
CA ARG A 279 13.04 -3.14 18.16
C ARG A 279 13.50 -1.78 17.62
N LYS A 280 12.78 -1.15 16.69
CA LYS A 280 13.08 0.21 16.18
C LYS A 280 12.53 1.27 17.14
N GLU A 281 11.25 1.16 17.50
CA GLU A 281 10.58 2.06 18.45
C GLU A 281 11.29 2.10 19.80
N GLY A 282 11.67 0.94 20.37
CA GLY A 282 12.42 0.89 21.62
C GLY A 282 13.77 1.63 21.56
N ARG A 283 14.49 1.56 20.42
CA ARG A 283 15.74 2.31 20.21
C ARG A 283 15.51 3.81 20.01
N GLU A 284 14.38 4.20 19.44
CA GLU A 284 14.00 5.61 19.27
C GLU A 284 13.55 6.23 20.60
N GLU A 285 12.81 5.49 21.44
CA GLU A 285 12.53 5.89 22.81
C GLU A 285 13.79 6.06 23.66
N GLU A 286 14.73 5.10 23.60
CA GLU A 286 16.03 5.22 24.29
C GLU A 286 16.80 6.45 23.83
N ARG A 287 16.83 6.72 22.52
CA ARG A 287 17.50 7.90 21.95
C ARG A 287 16.81 9.20 22.35
N ALA A 288 15.48 9.24 22.38
CA ALA A 288 14.72 10.42 22.81
C ALA A 288 14.95 10.71 24.30
N LYS A 289 14.95 9.68 25.16
CA LYS A 289 15.30 9.80 26.59
C LYS A 289 16.71 10.36 26.76
N TYR A 290 17.69 9.84 26.01
CA TYR A 290 19.07 10.32 26.07
C TYR A 290 19.23 11.79 25.66
N GLU A 291 18.54 12.26 24.61
CA GLU A 291 18.59 13.68 24.22
C GLU A 291 17.94 14.59 25.27
N VAL A 292 16.81 14.19 25.88
CA VAL A 292 16.19 14.93 27.00
C VAL A 292 17.11 15.00 28.23
N GLU A 293 17.72 13.87 28.63
CA GLU A 293 18.68 13.83 29.74
C GLU A 293 19.90 14.73 29.48
N LYS A 294 20.37 14.77 28.23
CA LYS A 294 21.47 15.62 27.77
C LYS A 294 21.11 17.10 27.77
N GLU A 295 19.90 17.48 27.34
CA GLU A 295 19.39 18.85 27.44
C GLU A 295 19.22 19.29 28.90
N GLU A 296 18.66 18.45 29.76
CA GLU A 296 18.58 18.71 31.20
C GLU A 296 19.96 18.88 31.85
N MET A 297 20.93 18.05 31.46
CA MET A 297 22.30 18.12 31.98
C MET A 297 23.00 19.41 31.53
N ALA A 298 22.83 19.80 30.27
CA ALA A 298 23.33 21.07 29.75
C ALA A 298 22.72 22.28 30.49
N ALA A 299 21.40 22.29 30.70
CA ALA A 299 20.71 23.35 31.44
C ALA A 299 21.18 23.44 32.90
N LYS A 300 21.38 22.30 33.58
CA LYS A 300 21.96 22.25 34.94
C LYS A 300 23.40 22.80 34.97
N PHE A 301 24.20 22.51 33.94
CA PHE A 301 25.57 23.01 33.83
C PHE A 301 25.62 24.52 33.57
N GLU A 302 24.80 25.04 32.65
CA GLU A 302 24.67 26.49 32.43
C GLU A 302 24.20 27.24 33.68
N ALA A 303 23.21 26.72 34.39
CA ALA A 303 22.73 27.31 35.64
C ALA A 303 23.85 27.41 36.68
N ARG A 304 24.69 26.36 36.78
CA ARG A 304 25.85 26.34 37.69
C ARG A 304 26.95 27.29 37.26
N ILE A 305 27.20 27.48 35.96
CA ILE A 305 28.13 28.50 35.46
C ILE A 305 27.67 29.90 35.89
N ARG A 306 26.40 30.24 35.63
CA ARG A 306 25.84 31.57 36.00
C ARG A 306 25.90 31.85 37.50
N GLU A 307 25.67 30.83 38.33
CA GLU A 307 25.83 30.92 39.80
C GLU A 307 27.28 31.22 40.20
N LEU A 308 28.25 30.54 39.59
CA LEU A 308 29.68 30.75 39.86
C LEU A 308 30.17 32.12 39.36
N GLU A 309 29.71 32.57 38.20
CA GLU A 309 29.97 33.92 37.66
C GLU A 309 29.43 35.01 38.60
N ALA A 310 28.19 34.85 39.10
CA ALA A 310 27.61 35.78 40.08
C ALA A 310 28.39 35.82 41.41
N LEU A 311 28.87 34.67 41.89
CA LEU A 311 29.70 34.57 43.10
C LEU A 311 31.11 35.16 42.92
N LEU A 312 31.66 35.10 41.71
CA LEU A 312 32.93 35.75 41.35
C LEU A 312 32.76 37.28 41.28
N ALA A 313 31.68 37.76 40.66
CA ALA A 313 31.36 39.18 40.56
C ALA A 313 31.08 39.86 41.92
N GLN A 314 30.78 39.08 42.96
CA GLN A 314 30.62 39.57 44.34
C GLN A 314 31.93 39.56 45.17
N LYS A 315 33.05 39.09 44.60
CA LYS A 315 34.34 38.93 45.29
C LYS A 315 35.50 39.73 44.67
N GLY A 316 35.25 40.49 43.61
CA GLY A 316 36.16 41.47 43.00
C GLY A 316 35.69 42.89 43.30
#